data_AF-A0A7U9N6P7-F1
#
_entry.id   AF-A0A7U9N6P7-F1
#
_cell.length_a   1.000
_cell.length_b   1.000
_cell.length_c   1.000
_cell.angle_alpha   90.00
_cell.angle_beta   90.00
_cell.angle_gamma   90.00
#
_symmetry.space_group_name_H-M   'P 1'
#
loop_
_entity.id
_entity.type
_entity.pdbx_description
1 polymer ?
#
loop_
_entity_poly.entity_id
_entity_poly.type
_entity_poly.pdbx_seq_one_letter_code
_entity_poly.pdbx_strand_id
1 'polypeptide(L)'
;MWVLIDTNILFSNVLPDAEVLLAEMSYELIPAVNHAEKLIRDAKDQPILNAAMISNVDIILTGDKDFLSLEMEHPRCMNVAQFLESEGVGE
;
A
#
# COMPACT_ATOMS: atom_id res chain seq x y z
N MET A 1 -4.36 -0.12 11.90
CA MET A 1 -3.81 -1.47 11.68
C MET A 1 -3.08 -1.41 10.35
N TRP A 2 -1.80 -1.83 10.28
CA TRP A 2 -1.02 -1.77 9.05
C TRP A 2 -1.23 -3.03 8.23
N VAL A 3 -1.31 -2.90 6.90
CA VAL A 3 -1.48 -4.04 5.98
C VAL A 3 -0.26 -4.16 5.09
N LEU A 4 0.29 -5.37 5.00
CA LEU A 4 1.30 -5.74 4.00
C LEU A 4 0.62 -6.58 2.91
N ILE A 5 0.74 -6.14 1.65
CA ILE A 5 0.13 -6.85 0.51
C ILE A 5 1.18 -7.77 -0.12
N ASP A 6 0.94 -9.07 -0.04
CA ASP A 6 1.80 -10.06 -0.68
C ASP A 6 1.43 -10.20 -2.16
N THR A 7 2.27 -9.65 -3.02
CA THR A 7 2.12 -9.74 -4.48
C THR A 7 2.78 -10.98 -5.08
N ASN A 8 3.38 -11.88 -4.28
CA ASN A 8 4.32 -12.92 -4.73
C ASN A 8 5.51 -12.37 -5.58
N ILE A 9 5.72 -11.05 -5.61
CA ILE A 9 6.75 -10.38 -6.43
C ILE A 9 7.84 -9.74 -5.55
N LEU A 10 7.55 -9.43 -4.27
CA LEU A 10 8.38 -8.54 -3.46
C LEU A 10 9.59 -9.17 -2.76
N PHE A 11 9.65 -10.50 -2.57
CA PHE A 11 10.63 -11.08 -1.64
C PHE A 11 11.56 -12.15 -2.21
N SER A 12 11.56 -12.39 -3.53
CA SER A 12 12.39 -13.48 -4.07
C SER A 12 13.90 -13.25 -3.93
N ASN A 13 14.37 -12.02 -3.68
CA ASN A 13 15.80 -11.70 -3.56
C ASN A 13 16.17 -10.56 -2.57
N VAL A 14 15.26 -10.04 -1.74
CA VAL A 14 15.53 -8.87 -0.87
C VAL A 14 15.69 -9.27 0.60
N LEU A 15 16.96 -9.53 0.94
CA LEU A 15 17.70 -9.34 2.20
C LEU A 15 17.08 -9.78 3.55
N PRO A 16 17.84 -10.52 4.39
CA PRO A 16 17.51 -10.79 5.80
C PRO A 16 17.10 -9.56 6.63
N ASP A 17 17.63 -8.38 6.29
CA ASP A 17 17.33 -7.14 7.01
C ASP A 17 15.87 -6.69 6.83
N ALA A 18 15.26 -7.00 5.67
CA ALA A 18 13.84 -6.74 5.46
C ALA A 18 12.98 -7.66 6.32
N GLU A 19 13.37 -8.92 6.51
CA GLU A 19 12.67 -9.87 7.39
C GLU A 19 12.73 -9.42 8.85
N VAL A 20 13.88 -8.91 9.32
CA VAL A 20 14.02 -8.38 10.68
C VAL A 20 13.09 -7.18 10.90
N LEU A 21 13.09 -6.21 9.96
CA LEU A 21 12.19 -5.06 10.03
C LEU A 21 10.72 -5.49 10.08
N LEU A 22 10.31 -6.41 9.19
CA LEU A 22 8.95 -6.91 9.15
C LEU A 22 8.58 -7.64 10.45
N ALA A 23 9.49 -8.43 11.03
CA ALA A 23 9.26 -9.14 12.29
C ALA A 23 8.99 -8.20 13.49
N GLU A 24 9.53 -6.98 13.46
CA GLU A 24 9.29 -5.97 14.51
C GLU A 24 8.02 -5.14 14.27
N MET A 25 7.44 -5.18 13.06
CA MET A 25 6.24 -4.41 12.71
C MET A 25 4.95 -5.16 13.03
N SER A 26 3.95 -4.44 13.55
CA SER A 26 2.59 -4.97 13.68
C SER A 26 1.83 -4.79 12.37
N TYR A 27 1.90 -5.79 11.49
CA TYR A 27 1.20 -5.83 10.20
C TYR A 27 0.28 -7.05 10.07
N GLU A 28 -0.73 -6.93 9.22
CA GLU A 28 -1.53 -8.04 8.71
C GLU A 28 -1.11 -8.35 7.27
N LEU A 29 -0.82 -9.62 6.97
CA LEU A 29 -0.48 -10.07 5.63
C LEU A 29 -1.75 -10.41 4.86
N ILE A 30 -1.96 -9.75 3.71
CA ILE A 30 -3.15 -9.96 2.89
C ILE A 30 -2.74 -10.37 1.47
N PRO A 31 -3.38 -11.40 0.89
CA PRO A 31 -3.08 -11.83 -0.47
C PRO A 31 -3.49 -10.78 -1.50
N ALA A 32 -2.68 -10.61 -2.55
CA ALA A 32 -3.07 -9.82 -3.71
C ALA A 32 -4.33 -10.40 -4.40
N VAL A 33 -5.21 -9.51 -4.89
CA VAL A 33 -6.48 -9.90 -5.51
C VAL A 33 -6.52 -9.47 -6.98
N ASN A 34 -6.80 -10.40 -7.89
CA ASN A 34 -6.67 -10.19 -9.34
C ASN A 34 -7.97 -9.75 -10.07
N HIS A 35 -8.95 -9.17 -9.36
CA HIS A 35 -10.23 -8.74 -9.97
C HIS A 35 -10.25 -7.23 -10.25
N ALA A 36 -10.55 -6.80 -11.47
CA ALA A 36 -10.52 -5.37 -11.81
C ALA A 36 -11.86 -4.68 -11.49
N GLU A 37 -11.88 -3.83 -10.46
CA GLU A 37 -13.01 -2.92 -10.18
C GLU A 37 -12.72 -1.46 -10.56
N LYS A 38 -11.45 -1.05 -10.53
CA LYS A 38 -10.98 0.30 -10.94
C LYS A 38 -9.75 0.17 -11.83
N LEU A 39 -9.48 1.13 -12.70
CA LEU A 39 -8.27 1.14 -13.53
C LEU A 39 -7.18 2.00 -12.88
N ILE A 40 -6.05 1.38 -12.54
CA ILE A 40 -4.78 2.08 -12.29
C ILE A 40 -3.93 2.05 -13.58
N ARG A 41 -3.07 3.06 -13.77
CA ARG A 41 -2.28 3.21 -15.00
C ARG A 41 -1.33 2.04 -15.22
N ASP A 42 -0.58 1.63 -14.19
CA ASP A 42 0.23 0.41 -14.25
C ASP A 42 -0.62 -0.81 -13.87
N ALA A 43 -0.83 -1.70 -14.83
CA ALA A 43 -1.59 -2.94 -14.61
C ALA A 43 -0.99 -3.85 -13.52
N LYS A 44 0.31 -3.69 -13.20
CA LYS A 44 0.97 -4.44 -12.11
C LYS A 44 0.56 -3.96 -10.72
N ASP A 45 0.07 -2.73 -10.60
CA ASP A 45 -0.38 -2.16 -9.34
C ASP A 45 -1.83 -2.51 -9.03
N GLN A 46 -2.56 -3.00 -10.03
CA GLN A 46 -3.97 -3.38 -9.89
C GLN A 46 -4.21 -4.35 -8.73
N PRO A 47 -3.42 -5.43 -8.56
CA PRO A 47 -3.65 -6.37 -7.47
C PRO A 47 -3.40 -5.77 -6.07
N ILE A 48 -2.51 -4.78 -5.98
CA ILE A 48 -2.25 -4.03 -4.75
C ILE A 48 -3.46 -3.15 -4.41
N LEU A 49 -3.95 -2.38 -5.40
CA LEU A 49 -5.14 -1.56 -5.22
C LEU A 49 -6.37 -2.40 -4.81
N ASN A 50 -6.55 -3.56 -5.44
CA ASN A 50 -7.67 -4.45 -5.13
C ASN A 50 -7.60 -5.01 -3.71
N ALA A 51 -6.43 -5.47 -3.28
CA ALA A 51 -6.24 -5.96 -1.92
C ALA A 51 -6.51 -4.85 -0.89
N ALA A 52 -6.04 -3.62 -1.16
CA ALA A 52 -6.31 -2.46 -0.33
C ALA A 52 -7.81 -2.17 -0.18
N MET A 53 -8.56 -2.20 -1.29
CA MET A 53 -10.01 -1.98 -1.28
C MET A 53 -10.77 -3.08 -0.52
N ILE A 54 -10.45 -4.35 -0.76
CA ILE A 54 -11.11 -5.51 -0.11
C ILE A 54 -10.84 -5.53 1.39
N SER A 55 -9.65 -5.13 1.79
CA SER A 55 -9.24 -5.05 3.20
C SER A 55 -9.74 -3.79 3.88
N ASN A 56 -10.46 -2.93 3.16
CA ASN A 56 -11.01 -1.68 3.64
C ASN A 56 -9.95 -0.79 4.32
N VAL A 57 -8.76 -0.69 3.72
CA VAL A 57 -7.71 0.18 4.26
C VAL A 57 -8.12 1.64 4.12
N ASP A 58 -7.77 2.46 5.10
CA ASP A 58 -8.12 3.89 5.08
C ASP A 58 -7.19 4.70 4.17
N ILE A 59 -5.89 4.36 4.19
CA ILE A 59 -4.84 5.14 3.56
C ILE A 59 -3.84 4.21 2.86
N ILE A 60 -3.48 4.56 1.62
CA ILE A 60 -2.30 4.04 0.93
C ILE A 60 -1.21 5.10 1.01
N LEU A 61 -0.17 4.84 1.82
CA LEU A 61 1.04 5.66 1.85
C LEU A 61 1.98 5.21 0.73
N THR A 62 2.26 6.11 -0.21
CA THR A 62 3.03 5.76 -1.41
C THR A 62 3.77 6.95 -2.00
N GLY A 63 4.91 6.66 -2.63
CA GLY A 63 5.62 7.59 -3.52
C GLY A 63 5.28 7.41 -5.00
N ASP A 64 4.47 6.41 -5.34
CA ASP A 64 4.12 6.08 -6.72
C ASP A 64 3.06 7.04 -7.28
N LYS A 65 3.37 7.64 -8.43
CA LYS A 65 2.48 8.60 -9.10
C LYS A 65 1.19 7.96 -9.62
N ASP A 66 1.19 6.67 -9.89
CA ASP A 66 0.02 5.98 -10.43
C ASP A 66 -1.04 5.77 -9.38
N PHE A 67 -0.64 5.56 -8.13
CA PHE A 67 -1.56 5.63 -6.99
C PHE A 67 -1.95 7.06 -6.63
N LEU A 68 -0.99 8.00 -6.61
CA LEU A 68 -1.26 9.39 -6.23
C LEU A 68 -2.16 10.13 -7.22
N SER A 69 -2.29 9.64 -8.46
CA SER A 69 -3.21 10.17 -9.46
C SER A 69 -4.61 9.55 -9.41
N LEU A 70 -4.85 8.57 -8.52
CA LEU A 70 -6.19 8.00 -8.33
C LEU A 70 -7.09 9.01 -7.61
N GLU A 71 -8.12 9.47 -8.31
CA GLU A 71 -9.19 10.26 -7.72
C GLU A 71 -10.19 9.35 -7.01
N MET A 72 -9.91 9.04 -5.74
CA MET A 72 -10.77 8.20 -4.91
C MET A 72 -10.79 8.63 -3.45
N GLU A 73 -11.98 8.53 -2.84
CA GLU A 73 -12.16 8.90 -1.43
C GLU A 73 -11.62 7.85 -0.46
N HIS A 74 -11.73 6.55 -0.80
CA HIS A 74 -11.34 5.45 0.09
C HIS A 74 -10.86 4.22 -0.69
N PRO A 75 -9.64 3.69 -0.41
CA PRO A 75 -8.57 4.32 0.38
C PRO A 75 -8.09 5.66 -0.18
N ARG A 76 -7.66 6.57 0.71
CA ARG A 76 -6.99 7.82 0.34
C ARG A 76 -5.52 7.54 -0.01
N CYS A 77 -5.07 7.94 -1.20
CA CYS A 77 -3.66 7.85 -1.60
C CYS A 77 -2.91 9.15 -1.22
N MET A 78 -1.78 9.05 -0.53
CA MET A 78 -0.92 10.21 -0.24
C MET A 78 0.54 9.80 -0.02
N ASN A 79 1.45 10.77 -0.07
CA ASN A 79 2.83 10.55 0.33
C ASN A 79 3.04 10.74 1.84
N VAL A 80 4.20 10.29 2.34
CA VAL A 80 4.52 10.35 3.78
C VAL A 80 4.51 11.78 4.32
N ALA A 81 4.97 12.77 3.56
CA ALA A 81 4.97 14.16 4.01
C ALA A 81 3.54 14.69 4.21
N GLN A 82 2.64 14.40 3.27
CA GLN A 82 1.22 14.74 3.37
C GLN A 82 0.53 14.05 4.54
N PHE A 83 0.90 12.79 4.83
CA PHE A 83 0.38 12.07 5.98
C PHE A 83 0.81 12.73 7.29
N LEU A 84 2.12 12.98 7.46
CA LEU A 84 2.66 13.62 8.66
C LEU A 84 2.07 15.02 8.90
N GLU A 85 1.84 15.77 7.83
CA GLU A 85 1.12 17.05 7.89
C GLU A 85 -0.33 16.86 8.35
N SER A 86 -1.06 15.86 7.81
CA SER A 86 -2.44 15.59 8.22
C SER A 86 -2.59 15.10 9.66
N GLU A 87 -1.56 14.46 10.22
CA GLU A 87 -1.52 14.00 11.62
C GLU A 87 -1.00 15.06 12.59
N GLY A 88 -0.58 16.24 12.11
CA GLY A 88 -0.03 17.30 12.95
C GLY A 88 1.34 16.98 13.57
N VAL A 89 2.10 16.07 12.95
CA VAL A 89 3.43 15.62 13.41
C VAL A 89 4.55 16.38 12.66
N GLY A 90 4.19 17.26 11.72
CA GLY A 90 5.11 17.98 10.82
C GLY A 90 5.70 19.31 11.34
N GLU A 91 5.82 19.52 12.66
CA GLU A 91 6.48 20.69 13.26
C GLU A 91 7.73 20.31 14.07
#